data_AF-A0A5K1G7V0-F1
#
_entry.id   AF-A0A5K1G7V0-F1
#
_cell.length_a   1.000
_cell.length_b   1.000
_cell.length_c   1.000
_cell.angle_alpha   90.00
_cell.angle_beta   90.00
_cell.angle_gamma   90.00
#
_symmetry.space_group_name_H-M   'P 1'
#
loop_
_entity.id
_entity.type
_entity.pdbx_description
1 polymer ?
#
loop_
_entity_poly.entity_id
_entity_poly.type
_entity_poly.pdbx_seq_one_letter_code
_entity_poly.pdbx_strand_id
1 'polypeptide(L)' 'MTYNGKSVPLPFNSSIFKWSTETRRILTNAQLPESVSFYNIFGTSFDTPFNI' A
#
# COMPACT_ATOMS: atom_id res chain seq x y z
N MET A 1 -10.40 -4.83 -19.21
CA MET A 1 -11.52 -4.32 -18.37
C MET A 1 -11.20 -2.89 -17.99
N THR A 2 -12.16 -1.97 -18.02
CA THR A 2 -11.90 -0.56 -17.65
C THR A 2 -12.33 -0.32 -16.21
N TYR A 3 -11.41 0.06 -15.33
CA TYR A 3 -11.66 0.41 -13.93
C TYR A 3 -11.22 1.85 -13.68
N ASN A 4 -12.12 2.71 -13.18
CA ASN A 4 -11.88 4.14 -13.00
C ASN A 4 -11.28 4.83 -14.25
N GLY A 5 -11.79 4.48 -15.44
CA GLY A 5 -11.32 5.01 -16.72
C GLY A 5 -9.96 4.46 -17.20
N LYS A 6 -9.29 3.60 -16.43
CA LYS A 6 -8.02 2.97 -16.81
C LYS A 6 -8.24 1.55 -17.31
N SER A 7 -7.52 1.18 -18.39
CA SER A 7 -7.51 -0.19 -18.88
C SER A 7 -6.69 -1.08 -17.95
N VAL A 8 -7.28 -2.17 -17.48
CA VAL A 8 -6.67 -3.15 -16.59
C VAL A 8 -6.63 -4.52 -17.29
N PRO A 9 -5.45 -5.18 -17.34
CA PRO A 9 -5.29 -6.50 -17.97
C PRO A 9 -6.07 -7.56 -17.20
N LEU A 10 -6.63 -8.53 -17.93
CA LEU A 10 -7.41 -9.64 -17.37
C LEU A 10 -6.61 -10.96 -17.43
N PRO A 11 -6.86 -11.91 -16.52
CA PRO A 11 -7.85 -11.84 -15.43
C PRO A 11 -7.38 -10.94 -14.27
N PHE A 12 -8.21 -9.96 -13.90
CA PHE A 12 -7.91 -9.04 -12.82
C PHE A 12 -8.66 -9.44 -11.56
N ASN A 13 -7.93 -9.64 -10.46
CA ASN A 13 -8.54 -9.94 -9.18
C ASN A 13 -8.99 -8.64 -8.49
N SER A 14 -10.25 -8.29 -8.67
CA SER A 14 -10.85 -7.08 -8.08
C SER A 14 -10.93 -7.14 -6.55
N SER A 15 -10.99 -8.33 -5.95
CA SER A 15 -10.95 -8.51 -4.50
C SER A 15 -9.59 -8.08 -3.95
N ILE A 16 -8.49 -8.59 -4.52
CA ILE A 16 -7.13 -8.20 -4.11
C ILE A 16 -6.93 -6.68 -4.23
N PHE A 17 -7.39 -6.10 -5.34
CA PHE A 17 -7.29 -4.65 -5.56
C PHE A 17 -8.03 -3.81 -4.50
N LYS A 18 -9.24 -4.22 -4.13
CA LYS A 18 -10.02 -3.54 -3.08
C LYS A 18 -9.29 -3.62 -1.73
N TRP A 19 -8.82 -4.81 -1.37
CA TRP A 19 -8.04 -5.02 -0.14
C TRP A 19 -6.78 -4.16 -0.11
N SER A 20 -5.98 -4.15 -1.18
CA SER A 20 -4.75 -3.35 -1.24
C SER A 20 -5.04 -1.84 -1.15
N THR A 21 -6.12 -1.38 -1.78
CA THR A 21 -6.52 0.04 -1.75
C THR A 21 -6.91 0.46 -0.33
N GLU A 22 -7.70 -0.37 0.36
CA GLU A 22 -8.15 -0.06 1.72
C GLU A 22 -7.01 -0.15 2.75
N THR A 23 -6.13 -1.14 2.62
CA THR A 23 -4.91 -1.22 3.44
C THR A 23 -4.05 0.03 3.28
N ARG A 24 -3.84 0.50 2.04
CA ARG A 24 -3.09 1.74 1.80
C ARG A 24 -3.78 2.94 2.43
N ARG A 25 -5.11 3.07 2.30
CA ARG A 25 -5.88 4.15 2.92
C ARG A 25 -5.71 4.18 4.44
N ILE A 26 -5.79 3.02 5.10
CA ILE A 26 -5.59 2.91 6.54
C ILE A 26 -4.16 3.31 6.91
N LEU A 27 -3.14 2.75 6.25
CA LEU A 27 -1.74 3.06 6.54
C LEU A 27 -1.38 4.53 6.35
N THR A 28 -1.94 5.19 5.32
CA THR A 28 -1.70 6.62 5.07
C THR A 28 -2.39 7.53 6.08
N ASN A 29 -3.53 7.13 6.64
CA ASN A 29 -4.32 7.98 7.54
C ASN A 29 -4.20 7.60 9.02
N ALA A 30 -3.59 6.46 9.34
CA ALA A 30 -3.36 6.04 10.71
C ALA A 30 -2.38 7.01 11.39
N GLN A 31 -2.84 7.68 12.44
CA GLN A 31 -1.96 8.45 13.31
C GLN A 31 -1.21 7.50 14.22
N LEU A 32 0.11 7.62 14.26
CA LEU A 32 0.92 6.89 15.22
C LEU A 32 0.73 7.54 16.60
N PRO A 33 0.48 6.76 17.66
CA PRO A 33 0.41 7.30 19.00
C PRO A 33 1.77 7.89 19.41
N GLU A 34 1.77 9.10 19.96
CA GLU A 34 2.98 9.80 20.42
C GLU A 34 3.76 9.02 21.50
N SER A 35 3.06 8.15 22.24
CA SER A 35 3.60 7.36 23.34
C SER A 35 4.39 6.13 22.91
N VAL A 36 4.39 5.78 21.61
CA VAL A 36 5.09 4.59 21.11
C VAL A 36 6.01 5.01 19.97
N SER A 37 7.32 4.88 20.19
CA SER A 37 8.30 4.99 19.13
C SER A 37 8.14 3.80 18.17
N PHE A 38 7.47 4.03 17.05
CA PHE A 38 7.47 3.08 15.94
C PHE A 38 8.81 3.16 15.22
N TYR A 39 9.71 2.25 15.57
CA TYR A 39 10.87 1.99 14.74
C TYR A 39 10.39 1.17 13.56
N ASN A 40 10.34 1.80 12.39
CA ASN A 40 10.21 1.03 11.16
C ASN A 40 11.50 0.20 11.06
N ILE A 41 11.40 -1.10 11.35
CA ILE A 41 12.46 -2.05 11.05
C ILE A 41 12.41 -2.25 9.54
N PHE A 42 12.73 -1.19 8.79
CA PHE A 42 13.30 -1.39 7.48
C PHE A 42 14.57 -2.18 7.75
N GLY A 43 14.54 -3.47 7.45
CA GLY A 43 15.76 -4.24 7.32
C GLY A 43 16.70 -3.40 6.49
N THR A 44 17.91 -3.16 6.98
CA THR A 44 18.93 -2.30 6.37
C THR A 44 19.41 -2.75 4.99
N SER A 45 18.68 -3.67 4.34
CA SER A 45 18.86 -4.00 2.94
C SER A 45 18.30 -2.84 2.12
N PHE A 46 19.23 -2.00 1.69
CA PHE A 46 19.07 -0.94 0.69
C PHE A 46 18.60 -1.43 -0.70
N ASP A 47 18.12 -2.68 -0.82
CA ASP A 47 17.86 -3.33 -2.12
C ASP A 47 16.40 -3.23 -2.58
N THR A 48 15.51 -2.62 -1.80
CA THR A 48 14.14 -2.33 -2.28
C THR A 48 14.08 -0.87 -2.76
N PRO A 49 14.02 -0.62 -4.09
CA PRO A 49 13.95 0.74 -4.59
C PRO A 49 12.62 1.36 -4.17
N PHE A 50 12.69 2.27 -3.22
CA PHE A 50 11.58 3.14 -2.84
C PHE A 50 11.40 4.15 -3.99
N ASN A 51 10.40 3.94 -4.84
CA ASN A 51 9.98 4.91 -5.84
C ASN A 51 8.80 5.71 -5.27
N ILE A 52 8.96 7.05 -5.16
CA ILE A 52 7.95 8.01 -4.68
C ILE A 52 7.04 8.48 -5.82
#